data_AF-W0BDI0-F1
#
_entry.id   AF-W0BDI0-F1
#
_cell.length_a   1.000
_cell.length_b   1.000
_cell.length_c   1.000
_cell.angle_alpha   90.00
_cell.angle_beta   90.00
_cell.angle_gamma   90.00
#
_symmetry.space_group_name_H-M   'P 1'
#
loop_
_entity.id
_entity.type
_entity.pdbx_description
1 polymer ?
#
loop_
_entity_poly.entity_id
_entity_poly.type
_entity_poly.pdbx_seq_one_letter_code
_entity_poly.pdbx_strand_id
1 'polypeptide(L)' 'MECINELKDSLNVYFGWNKARMTCFVNMLLALLATRAVNLNKLACVVFGDAIQSSRYRRI' A
#
# COMPACT_ATOMS: atom_id res chain seq x y z
N MET A 1 4.60 4.10 -15.55
CA MET A 1 5.23 2.84 -15.11
C MET A 1 6.37 3.09 -14.11
N GLU A 2 7.02 4.26 -14.16
CA GLU A 2 8.09 4.65 -13.23
C GLU A 2 7.66 4.72 -11.76
N CYS A 3 6.49 5.28 -11.43
CA CYS A 3 6.00 5.32 -10.04
C CYS A 3 5.86 3.92 -9.40
N ILE A 4 5.51 2.90 -10.19
CA ILE A 4 5.40 1.52 -9.70
C ILE A 4 6.80 0.93 -9.45
N ASN A 5 7.78 1.31 -10.29
CA ASN A 5 9.16 0.89 -10.08
C ASN A 5 9.75 1.51 -8.81
N GLU A 6 9.54 2.80 -8.58
CA GLU A 6 9.99 3.48 -7.36
C GLU A 6 9.35 2.90 -6.09
N LEU A 7 8.04 2.60 -6.14
CA LEU A 7 7.35 1.93 -5.04
C LEU A 7 7.94 0.54 -4.78
N LYS A 8 8.15 -0.24 -5.85
CA LYS A 8 8.75 -1.57 -5.77
C LYS A 8 10.14 -1.51 -5.14
N ASP A 9 10.97 -0.57 -5.56
CA ASP A 9 12.34 -0.44 -5.09
C ASP A 9 12.36 0.03 -3.62
N SER A 10 11.53 1.01 -3.26
CA SER A 10 11.37 1.50 -1.88
C SER A 10 10.91 0.40 -0.93
N LEU A 11 9.92 -0.42 -1.33
CA LEU A 11 9.46 -1.54 -0.53
C LEU A 11 10.52 -2.65 -0.43
N ASN A 12 11.28 -2.89 -1.50
CA ASN A 12 12.27 -3.96 -1.50
C ASN A 12 13.47 -3.69 -0.57
N VAL A 13 13.72 -2.44 -0.18
CA VAL A 13 14.68 -2.10 0.89
C VAL A 13 14.34 -2.83 2.20
N TYR A 14 13.06 -3.02 2.48
CA TYR A 14 12.60 -3.70 3.70
C TYR A 14 12.47 -5.22 3.54
N PHE A 15 12.04 -5.69 2.36
CA PHE A 15 11.76 -7.12 2.14
C PHE A 15 12.95 -7.93 1.64
N GLY A 16 13.87 -7.32 0.87
CA GLY A 16 15.01 -8.03 0.27
C GLY A 16 14.60 -9.17 -0.67
N TRP A 17 13.43 -9.09 -1.29
CA TRP A 17 12.89 -10.14 -2.14
C TRP A 17 13.40 -10.04 -3.59
N ASN A 18 13.30 -11.16 -4.31
CA ASN A 18 13.61 -11.19 -5.73
C ASN A 18 12.59 -10.39 -6.57
N LYS A 19 13.00 -10.04 -7.79
CA LYS A 19 12.21 -9.19 -8.71
C LYS A 19 10.82 -9.72 -8.98
N ALA A 20 10.67 -11.04 -9.17
CA ALA A 20 9.38 -11.66 -9.48
C ALA A 20 8.40 -11.53 -8.30
N ARG A 21 8.86 -11.86 -7.10
CA ARG A 21 8.06 -11.77 -5.88
C ARG A 21 7.66 -10.33 -5.58
N MET A 22 8.59 -9.38 -5.71
CA MET A 22 8.28 -7.95 -5.52
C MET A 22 7.28 -7.43 -6.54
N THR A 23 7.42 -7.81 -7.81
CA THR A 23 6.49 -7.40 -8.87
C THR A 23 5.07 -7.93 -8.60
N CYS A 24 4.97 -9.20 -8.21
CA CYS A 24 3.69 -9.82 -7.83
C CYS A 24 3.06 -9.10 -6.63
N PHE A 25 3.84 -8.87 -5.58
CA PHE A 25 3.36 -8.23 -4.35
C PHE A 25 2.84 -6.81 -4.61
N VAL A 26 3.60 -5.97 -5.32
CA VAL A 26 3.19 -4.60 -5.62
C VAL A 26 1.92 -4.57 -6.46
N ASN A 27 1.81 -5.44 -7.48
CA ASN A 27 0.61 -5.53 -8.29
C ASN A 27 -0.61 -5.98 -7.47
N MET A 28 -0.43 -6.94 -6.56
CA MET A 28 -1.49 -7.40 -5.66
C MET A 28 -1.93 -6.28 -4.70
N LEU A 29 -0.99 -5.53 -4.14
CA LEU A 29 -1.28 -4.38 -3.28
C LEU A 29 -2.11 -3.32 -4.02
N LEU A 30 -1.71 -2.98 -5.25
CA LEU A 30 -2.44 -2.05 -6.11
C LEU A 30 -3.85 -2.55 -6.42
N ALA A 31 -4.00 -3.84 -6.72
CA ALA A 31 -5.30 -4.45 -6.99
C ALA A 31 -6.23 -4.40 -5.77
N LEU A 32 -5.72 -4.67 -4.56
CA LEU A 32 -6.48 -4.58 -3.31
C LEU A 32 -7.00 -3.16 -3.06
N LEU A 33 -6.18 -2.15 -3.33
CA LEU A 33 -6.56 -0.74 -3.20
C LEU A 33 -7.59 -0.34 -4.27
N ALA A 34 -7.36 -0.70 -5.53
CA ALA A 34 -8.26 -0.37 -6.64
C ALA A 34 -9.66 -1.00 -6.48
N THR A 35 -9.71 -2.23 -5.98
CA THR A 35 -10.96 -2.97 -5.75
C THR A 35 -11.61 -2.64 -4.41
N ARG A 36 -10.95 -1.86 -3.54
CA ARG A 36 -11.36 -1.60 -2.15
C ARG A 36 -11.69 -2.90 -1.38
N ALA A 37 -11.01 -3.99 -1.72
CA ALA A 37 -11.19 -5.30 -1.08
C ALA A 37 -10.61 -5.34 0.35
N VAL A 38 -9.84 -4.33 0.74
CA VAL A 38 -9.37 -4.13 2.11
C VAL A 38 -10.42 -3.39 2.93
N ASN A 39 -10.55 -3.79 4.21
CA ASN A 39 -11.41 -3.09 5.15
C ASN A 39 -10.81 -1.70 5.45
N LEU A 40 -11.31 -0.68 4.74
CA LEU A 40 -10.80 0.69 4.82
C LEU A 40 -10.94 1.30 6.23
N ASN A 41 -11.93 0.86 7.02
CA ASN A 41 -12.06 1.27 8.42
C ASN A 41 -10.88 0.77 9.27
N LYS A 42 -10.49 -0.50 9.09
CA LYS A 42 -9.30 -1.06 9.76
C LYS A 42 -8.02 -0.42 9.25
N LEU A 43 -7.95 -0.14 7.95
CA LEU A 43 -6.79 0.53 7.35
C LEU A 43 -6.60 1.94 7.95
N ALA A 44 -7.68 2.71 8.10
CA ALA A 44 -7.63 4.04 8.72
C ALA A 44 -7.10 4.05 10.16
N CYS A 45 -7.28 2.96 10.92
CA CYS A 45 -6.69 2.82 12.26
C CYS A 45 -5.15 2.74 12.22
N VAL A 46 -4.60 2.07 11.21
CA VAL A 46 -3.17 1.79 11.09
C VAL A 46 -2.41 2.79 10.22
N VAL A 47 -3.10 3.63 9.44
CA VAL A 47 -2.47 4.77 8.75
C VAL A 47 -1.97 5.75 9.82
N PHE A 48 -0.65 5.88 9.93
CA PHE A 48 0.00 6.79 10.87
C PHE A 48 -0.13 8.26 10.41
N GLY A 49 -0.30 9.17 11.37
CA GLY A 49 -0.35 10.62 11.14
C GLY A 49 -1.21 11.36 12.18
N ASP A 50 -1.08 12.68 12.23
CA ASP A 50 -1.70 13.52 13.28
C ASP A 50 -3.22 13.68 13.15
N ALA A 51 -3.81 13.24 12.04
CA ALA A 51 -5.24 13.36 11.81
C ALA A 51 -6.05 12.34 12.62
N ILE A 52 -7.22 12.75 13.12
CA ILE A 52 -8.18 11.85 13.78
C ILE A 52 -8.69 10.76 12.82
N GLN A 53 -9.05 9.59 13.34
CA GLN A 53 -9.39 8.40 12.54
C GLN A 53 -10.48 8.64 11.50
N SER A 54 -11.53 9.40 11.83
CA SER A 54 -12.60 9.77 10.88
C SER A 54 -12.08 10.58 9.69
N SER A 55 -11.08 11.44 9.92
CA SER A 55 -10.40 12.18 8.86
C SER A 55 -9.53 11.26 8.00
N ARG A 56 -8.85 10.29 8.60
CA ARG A 56 -8.05 9.28 7.87
C ARG A 56 -8.93 8.45 6.94
N TYR A 57 -10.07 7.96 7.40
CA TYR A 57 -10.99 7.19 6.58
C TYR A 57 -11.46 7.96 5.33
N ARG A 58 -11.73 9.26 5.46
CA ARG A 58 -12.16 10.10 4.33
C ARG A 58 -11.06 10.33 3.28
N ARG A 59 -9.79 10.14 3.66
CA ARG A 59 -8.61 10.33 2.80
C ARG A 59 -8.20 9.06 2.03
N ILE A 60 -8.79 7.92 2.37
CA ILE A 60 -8.56 6.61 1.75
C ILE A 60 -9.73 6.32 0.81
#